data_AF-V9GFF8-F1
#
_entry.id   AF-V9GFF8-F1
#
_cell.length_a   1.000
_cell.length_b   1.000
_cell.length_c   1.000
_cell.angle_alpha   90.00
_cell.angle_beta   90.00
_cell.angle_gamma   90.00
#
_symmetry.space_group_name_H-M   'P 1'
#
loop_
_entity.id
_entity.type
_entity.pdbx_description
1 polymer ?
#
loop_
_entity_poly.entity_id
_entity_poly.type
_entity_poly.pdbx_seq_one_letter_code
_entity_poly.pdbx_strand_id
1 'polypeptide(L)'
;MQVSGELTEAADAFGSTSGQKLFKVQLPLAMPTLMAGINQTIMLSLSMVVIASMIGAQGIGAEVYRAVTQLQIGKGFEAGLAVVILAIVLDRFTQNIFKSKKRSV
;
A
#
# COMPACT_ATOMS: atom_id res chain seq x y z
N MET A 1 -16.14 -3.84 12.07
CA MET A 1 -16.61 -3.38 13.40
C MET A 1 -15.39 -2.93 14.20
N GLN A 2 -14.78 -1.79 13.81
CA GLN A 2 -13.48 -1.33 14.32
C GLN A 2 -13.48 0.16 14.70
N VAL A 3 -14.68 0.73 14.86
CA VAL A 3 -14.91 2.01 15.53
C VAL A 3 -15.81 1.67 16.69
N SER A 4 -15.28 1.74 17.91
CA SER A 4 -16.08 1.59 19.13
C SER A 4 -17.16 2.69 19.11
N GLY A 5 -18.43 2.28 19.20
CA GLY A 5 -19.58 3.20 19.16
C GLY A 5 -19.41 4.37 20.13
N GLU A 6 -18.78 4.12 21.28
CA GLU A 6 -18.52 5.09 22.36
C GLU A 6 -17.80 6.38 21.92
N LEU A 7 -16.80 6.29 21.03
CA LEU A 7 -16.10 7.50 20.53
C LEU A 7 -16.94 8.29 19.51
N THR A 8 -17.82 7.59 18.80
CA THR A 8 -18.74 8.19 17.82
C THR A 8 -19.95 8.82 18.50
N GLU A 9 -20.43 8.19 19.58
CA GLU A 9 -21.48 8.69 20.47
C GLU A 9 -20.99 9.85 21.33
N ALA A 10 -19.73 9.82 21.81
CA ALA A 10 -19.13 10.99 22.46
C ALA A 10 -19.02 12.18 21.49
N ALA A 11 -18.63 11.96 20.23
CA ALA A 11 -18.61 13.02 19.22
C ALA A 11 -20.00 13.59 18.89
N ASP A 12 -21.06 12.77 18.96
CA ASP A 12 -22.45 13.26 18.91
C ASP A 12 -22.83 14.05 20.15
N ALA A 13 -22.45 13.59 21.35
CA ALA A 13 -22.71 14.27 22.61
C ALA A 13 -22.03 15.66 22.69
N PHE A 14 -20.92 15.86 21.98
CA PHE A 14 -20.26 17.16 21.83
C PHE A 14 -20.81 18.03 20.66
N GLY A 15 -21.86 17.60 19.95
CA GLY A 15 -22.55 18.40 18.92
C GLY A 15 -21.80 18.54 17.60
N SER A 16 -20.94 17.58 17.24
CA SER A 16 -20.17 17.65 15.99
C SER A 16 -21.02 17.36 14.74
N THR A 17 -20.86 18.18 13.69
CA THR A 17 -21.54 17.93 12.41
C THR A 17 -20.96 16.70 11.70
N SER A 18 -21.73 16.01 10.85
CA SER A 18 -21.32 14.75 10.20
C SER A 18 -19.96 14.81 9.49
N GLY A 19 -19.63 15.96 8.87
CA GLY A 19 -18.31 16.18 8.26
C GLY A 19 -17.18 16.33 9.30
N GLN A 20 -17.44 17.04 10.41
CA GLN A 20 -16.45 17.16 11.49
C GLN A 20 -16.18 15.81 12.15
N LYS A 21 -17.21 15.01 12.38
CA LYS A 21 -17.08 13.65 12.90
C LYS A 21 -16.28 12.75 11.95
N LEU A 22 -16.59 12.80 10.65
CA LEU A 22 -15.88 12.01 9.65
C LEU A 22 -14.39 12.34 9.63
N PHE A 23 -14.02 13.61 9.44
CA PHE A 23 -12.63 14.01 9.26
C PHE A 23 -11.81 14.09 10.56
N LYS A 24 -12.44 14.40 11.72
CA LYS A 24 -11.72 14.58 12.99
C LYS A 24 -11.75 13.36 13.91
N VAL A 25 -12.69 12.44 13.73
CA VAL A 25 -12.87 11.28 14.63
C VAL A 25 -12.74 9.98 13.85
N GLN A 26 -13.60 9.74 12.86
CA GLN A 26 -13.63 8.46 12.14
C GLN A 26 -12.39 8.24 11.27
N LEU A 27 -11.96 9.25 10.49
CA LEU A 27 -10.81 9.13 9.60
C LEU A 27 -9.51 8.88 10.40
N PRO A 28 -9.18 9.65 11.45
CA PRO A 28 -7.98 9.39 12.25
C PRO A 28 -7.99 8.03 12.95
N LEU A 29 -9.16 7.57 13.43
CA LEU A 29 -9.32 6.26 14.07
C LEU A 29 -9.21 5.11 13.07
N ALA A 30 -9.76 5.26 11.87
CA ALA A 30 -9.71 4.25 10.81
C ALA A 30 -8.40 4.27 10.00
N MET A 31 -7.58 5.33 10.13
CA MET A 31 -6.34 5.47 9.38
C MET A 31 -5.39 4.27 9.51
N PRO A 32 -5.13 3.69 10.70
CA PRO A 32 -4.28 2.51 10.81
C PRO A 32 -4.75 1.34 9.93
N THR A 33 -6.06 1.10 9.88
CA THR A 33 -6.67 0.04 9.07
C THR A 33 -6.63 0.37 7.57
N LEU A 34 -6.94 1.60 7.19
CA LEU A 34 -6.84 2.04 5.80
C LEU A 34 -5.41 1.91 5.27
N MET A 35 -4.41 2.24 6.08
CA MET A 35 -3.01 2.15 5.68
C MET A 35 -2.52 0.71 5.57
N ALA A 36 -2.99 -0.20 6.43
CA ALA A 36 -2.75 -1.63 6.25
C ALA A 36 -3.32 -2.12 4.90
N GLY A 37 -4.52 -1.62 4.53
CA GLY A 37 -5.13 -1.88 3.23
C GLY A 37 -4.30 -1.34 2.06
N ILE A 38 -3.82 -0.10 2.13
CA ILE A 38 -2.97 0.49 1.07
C ILE A 38 -1.68 -0.32 0.90
N ASN A 39 -1.02 -0.70 1.99
CA ASN A 39 0.18 -1.52 1.91
C ASN A 39 -0.09 -2.86 1.19
N GLN A 40 -1.22 -3.50 1.51
CA GLN A 40 -1.64 -4.72 0.81
C GLN A 40 -1.93 -4.46 -0.67
N THR A 41 -2.61 -3.38 -1.03
CA THR A 41 -2.86 -3.03 -2.44
C THR A 41 -1.56 -2.82 -3.21
N ILE A 42 -0.56 -2.14 -2.62
CA ILE A 42 0.76 -1.96 -3.23
C ILE A 42 1.42 -3.31 -3.47
N MET A 43 1.46 -4.18 -2.45
CA MET A 43 2.06 -5.50 -2.57
C MET A 43 1.38 -6.37 -3.64
N LEU A 44 0.04 -6.37 -3.68
CA LEU A 44 -0.73 -7.08 -4.71
C LEU A 44 -0.48 -6.52 -6.12
N SER A 45 -0.39 -5.18 -6.24
CA SER A 45 -0.12 -4.53 -7.53
C SER A 45 1.27 -4.88 -8.06
N LEU A 46 2.28 -4.95 -7.19
CA LEU A 46 3.63 -5.36 -7.53
C LEU A 46 3.69 -6.82 -8.00
N SER A 47 2.93 -7.71 -7.36
CA SER A 47 2.80 -9.10 -7.85
C SER A 47 2.18 -9.18 -9.24
N MET A 48 1.26 -8.27 -9.58
CA MET A 48 0.57 -8.27 -10.86
C MET A 48 1.43 -7.72 -12.03
N VAL A 49 2.54 -7.03 -11.75
CA VAL A 49 3.39 -6.40 -12.78
C VAL A 49 3.87 -7.39 -13.85
N VAL A 50 4.22 -8.62 -13.48
CA VAL A 50 4.69 -9.64 -14.43
C VAL A 50 3.55 -10.14 -15.33
N ILE A 51 2.36 -10.33 -14.77
CA ILE A 51 1.18 -10.78 -15.53
C ILE A 51 0.72 -9.68 -16.49
N ALA A 52 0.74 -8.42 -16.06
CA ALA A 52 0.43 -7.28 -16.92
C ALA A 52 1.36 -7.23 -18.15
N SER A 53 2.61 -7.66 -18.02
CA SER A 53 3.53 -7.72 -19.16
C SER A 53 3.21 -8.84 -20.16
N MET A 54 2.48 -9.89 -19.77
CA MET A 54 2.01 -10.93 -20.68
C MET A 54 0.97 -10.40 -21.68
N ILE A 55 0.23 -9.35 -21.32
CA ILE A 55 -0.76 -8.68 -22.19
C ILE A 55 -0.20 -7.44 -22.92
N GLY A 56 1.14 -7.27 -22.92
CA GLY A 56 1.82 -6.22 -23.66
C GLY A 56 2.18 -4.97 -22.86
N ALA A 57 2.03 -4.97 -21.53
CA ALA A 57 2.54 -3.87 -20.71
C ALA A 57 4.07 -3.83 -20.74
N GLN A 58 4.63 -2.70 -21.20
CA GLN A 58 6.06 -2.46 -21.23
C GLN A 58 6.63 -2.16 -19.84
N GLY A 59 7.93 -2.40 -19.64
CA GLY A 59 8.65 -2.08 -18.41
C GLY A 59 9.34 -3.30 -17.80
N ILE A 60 9.62 -3.22 -16.50
CA ILE A 60 10.46 -4.20 -15.78
C ILE A 60 9.83 -5.61 -15.80
N GLY A 61 8.49 -5.70 -15.72
CA GLY A 61 7.77 -6.97 -15.81
C GLY A 61 7.97 -7.70 -17.14
N ALA A 62 8.18 -6.98 -18.24
CA ALA A 62 8.39 -7.56 -19.57
C ALA A 62 9.78 -8.19 -19.69
N GLU A 63 10.79 -7.56 -19.09
CA GLU A 63 12.15 -8.12 -19.04
C GLU A 63 12.22 -9.37 -18.15
N VAL A 64 11.53 -9.37 -17.01
CA VAL A 64 11.37 -10.58 -16.18
C VAL A 64 10.69 -11.70 -16.96
N TYR A 65 9.56 -11.39 -17.61
CA TYR A 65 8.81 -12.36 -18.40
C TYR A 65 9.66 -12.94 -19.54
N ARG A 66 10.31 -12.09 -20.35
CA ARG A 66 11.17 -12.53 -21.45
C ARG A 66 12.35 -13.37 -20.97
N ALA A 67 12.97 -13.00 -19.86
CA ALA A 67 14.08 -13.77 -19.29
C ALA A 67 13.67 -15.18 -18.87
N VAL A 68 12.48 -15.32 -18.27
CA VAL A 68 11.89 -16.63 -17.93
C VAL A 68 11.57 -17.42 -19.20
N THR A 69 10.92 -16.80 -20.19
CA THR A 69 10.56 -17.47 -21.47
C THR A 69 11.79 -17.91 -22.27
N GLN A 70 12.86 -17.11 -22.27
CA GLN A 70 14.08 -17.39 -23.03
C GLN A 70 15.13 -18.19 -22.24
N LEU A 71 14.81 -18.63 -21.01
CA LEU A 71 15.74 -19.31 -20.09
C LEU A 71 17.06 -18.53 -19.86
N GLN A 72 17.01 -17.21 -19.95
CA GLN A 72 18.15 -16.31 -19.75
C GLN A 72 18.26 -15.93 -18.27
N ILE A 73 18.81 -16.84 -17.47
CA ILE A 73 18.91 -16.71 -16.01
C ILE A 73 19.62 -15.41 -15.59
N GLY A 74 20.67 -14.99 -16.30
CA GLY A 74 21.40 -13.75 -16.00
C GLY A 74 20.51 -12.51 -16.07
N LYS A 75 19.75 -12.35 -17.15
CA LYS A 75 18.80 -11.24 -17.31
C LYS A 75 17.62 -11.35 -16.35
N GLY A 76 17.16 -12.57 -16.08
CA GLY A 76 16.08 -12.82 -15.12
C GLY A 76 16.45 -12.44 -13.70
N PHE A 77 17.71 -12.69 -13.33
CA PHE A 77 18.26 -12.27 -12.04
C PHE A 77 18.37 -10.75 -11.92
N GLU A 78 18.92 -10.08 -12.95
CA GLU A 78 19.02 -8.61 -12.98
C GLU A 78 17.65 -7.94 -12.88
N ALA A 79 16.69 -8.37 -13.71
CA ALA A 79 15.34 -7.82 -13.72
C ALA A 79 14.59 -8.14 -12.41
N GLY A 80 14.75 -9.35 -11.86
CA GLY A 80 14.17 -9.74 -10.58
C GLY A 80 14.72 -8.90 -9.41
N LEU A 81 16.03 -8.66 -9.39
CA LEU A 81 16.67 -7.80 -8.39
C LEU A 81 16.13 -6.37 -8.46
N ALA A 82 15.94 -5.82 -9.67
CA ALA A 82 15.36 -4.50 -9.86
C ALA A 82 13.94 -4.40 -9.30
N VAL A 83 13.10 -5.43 -9.50
CA VAL A 83 11.74 -5.48 -8.92
C VAL A 83 11.78 -5.56 -7.39
N VAL A 84 12.67 -6.38 -6.82
CA VAL A 84 12.81 -6.49 -5.35
C VAL A 84 13.24 -5.16 -4.74
N ILE A 85 14.22 -4.48 -5.34
CA ILE A 85 14.66 -3.16 -4.88
C ILE A 85 13.50 -2.15 -4.93
N LEU A 86 12.74 -2.13 -6.03
CA LEU A 86 11.57 -1.26 -6.16
C LEU A 86 10.52 -1.57 -5.08
N ALA A 87 10.23 -2.84 -4.82
CA ALA A 87 9.28 -3.25 -3.79
C ALA A 87 9.74 -2.78 -2.39
N ILE A 88 11.02 -2.95 -2.05
CA ILE A 88 11.58 -2.48 -0.76
C ILE A 88 11.51 -0.96 -0.65
N VAL A 89 11.79 -0.23 -1.73
CA VAL A 89 11.70 1.23 -1.76
C VAL A 89 10.27 1.69 -1.55
N LEU A 90 9.30 1.10 -2.25
CA LEU A 90 7.89 1.42 -2.10
C LEU A 90 7.37 1.10 -0.70
N ASP A 91 7.72 -0.06 -0.15
CA ASP A 91 7.38 -0.44 1.22
C ASP A 91 8.00 0.54 2.24
N ARG A 92 9.28 0.92 2.06
CA ARG A 92 9.92 1.93 2.90
C ARG A 92 9.25 3.29 2.83
N PHE A 93 8.96 3.81 1.63
CA PHE A 93 8.28 5.10 1.46
C PHE A 93 6.91 5.10 2.14
N THR A 94 6.15 4.04 1.92
CA THR A 94 4.86 3.78 2.54
C THR A 94 5.00 3.83 4.07
N GLN A 95 5.90 3.01 4.65
CA GLN A 95 6.16 3.02 6.08
C GLN A 95 6.66 4.37 6.63
N ASN A 96 7.50 5.11 5.89
CA ASN A 96 8.09 6.37 6.36
C ASN A 96 7.06 7.51 6.40
N ILE A 97 6.14 7.55 5.45
CA ILE A 97 4.98 8.46 5.48
C ILE A 97 4.15 8.21 6.76
N PHE A 98 4.13 6.98 7.27
CA PHE A 98 3.37 6.61 8.47
C PHE A 98 4.12 6.73 9.79
N LYS A 99 5.45 6.57 9.79
CA LYS A 99 6.27 6.65 11.02
C LYS A 99 6.21 8.05 11.66
N SER A 100 5.84 9.07 10.90
CA SER A 100 5.68 10.45 11.39
C SER A 100 4.50 10.66 12.36
N LYS A 101 3.65 9.65 12.62
CA LYS A 101 2.49 9.80 13.53
C LYS A 101 2.48 8.86 14.75
N LYS A 102 3.56 8.09 14.98
CA LYS A 102 3.68 7.17 16.14
C LYS A 102 4.54 7.73 17.28
N ARG A 103 4.67 9.06 17.40
CA ARG A 103 5.46 9.70 18.46
C ARG A 103 4.80 10.98 18.98
N SER A 104 3.59 10.87 19.51
CA SER A 104 3.05 11.83 20.49
C SER A 104 1.71 11.35 21.08
N VAL A 105 1.71 10.24 21.82
CA VAL A 105 0.89 10.09 23.04
C VAL A 105 1.62 9.12 23.96
#